data_AF-A0A3A4KNZ5-F1
#
_entry.id   AF-A0A3A4KNZ5-F1
#
_cell.length_a   1.000
_cell.length_b   1.000
_cell.length_c   1.000
_cell.angle_alpha   90.00
_cell.angle_beta   90.00
_cell.angle_gamma   90.00
#
_symmetry.space_group_name_H-M   'P 1'
#
loop_
_entity.id
_entity.type
_entity.pdbx_description
1 polymer ?
#
loop_
_entity_poly.entity_id
_entity_poly.type
_entity_poly.pdbx_seq_one_letter_code
_entity_poly.pdbx_strand_id
1 'polypeptide(L)'
;MKVRGLPYADIAEREGYASESGARAAVEAALMRAAAEAAEVVRPLMIARAERLWEHGLGVMLEGRNDGDMERYSKGAAVADRALARLMKLHGLDTPDVALHVGAGAGDLERLKADFLLEITRAGGGVVDAELVEPGGDGCTE
;
A
#
# COMPACT_ATOMS: atom_id res chain seq x y z
N MET A 1 4.09 1.36 38.66
CA MET A 1 5.31 0.67 39.08
C MET A 1 6.36 0.87 37.99
N LYS A 2 7.46 1.59 38.23
CA LYS A 2 8.55 1.74 37.25
C LYS A 2 9.48 0.55 37.40
N VAL A 3 9.44 -0.37 36.44
CA VAL A 3 10.39 -1.49 36.39
C VAL A 3 11.74 -0.91 35.97
N ARG A 4 12.76 -0.99 36.83
CA ARG A 4 14.14 -0.67 36.45
C ARG A 4 14.73 -1.89 35.74
N GLY A 5 15.26 -1.69 34.55
CA GLY A 5 16.02 -2.72 33.83
C GLY A 5 17.36 -3.02 34.51
N LEU A 6 17.94 -4.17 34.18
CA LEU A 6 19.29 -4.55 34.60
C LEU A 6 20.35 -3.79 33.77
N PRO A 7 21.50 -3.43 34.37
CA PRO A 7 22.67 -2.95 33.63
C PRO A 7 23.15 -4.00 32.60
N TYR A 8 23.69 -3.55 31.47
CA TYR A 8 24.17 -4.47 30.42
C TYR A 8 25.36 -5.32 30.86
N ALA A 9 26.19 -4.84 31.79
CA ALA A 9 27.27 -5.63 32.40
C ALA A 9 26.72 -6.85 33.16
N ASP A 10 25.67 -6.65 33.96
CA ASP A 10 25.01 -7.72 34.72
C ASP A 10 24.29 -8.71 33.78
N ILE A 11 23.72 -8.21 32.68
CA ILE A 11 23.13 -9.05 31.62
C ILE A 11 24.23 -9.89 30.94
N ALA A 12 25.39 -9.29 30.68
CA ALA A 12 26.52 -9.98 30.06
C ALA A 12 27.01 -11.14 30.93
N GLU A 13 27.20 -10.90 32.23
CA GLU A 13 27.64 -11.92 33.18
C GLU A 13 26.61 -13.03 33.35
N ARG A 14 25.33 -12.67 33.52
CA ARG A 14 24.26 -13.61 33.82
C ARG A 14 23.89 -14.51 32.63
N GLU A 15 23.93 -13.97 31.42
CA GLU A 15 23.57 -14.70 30.19
C GLU A 15 24.81 -15.23 29.44
N GLY A 16 26.02 -15.00 29.97
CA GLY A 16 27.26 -15.54 29.43
C GLY A 16 27.76 -14.84 28.16
N TYR A 17 27.43 -13.57 27.95
CA TYR A 17 27.99 -12.79 26.85
C TYR A 17 29.45 -12.41 27.13
N ALA A 18 30.28 -12.46 26.08
CA ALA A 18 31.72 -12.15 26.18
C ALA A 18 32.01 -10.69 26.55
N SER A 19 31.06 -9.76 26.34
CA SER A 19 31.21 -8.35 26.70
C SER A 19 29.86 -7.66 26.87
N GLU A 20 29.87 -6.51 27.56
CA GLU A 20 28.72 -5.61 27.69
C GLU A 20 28.16 -5.19 26.31
N SER A 21 29.05 -4.94 25.34
CA SER A 21 28.64 -4.58 23.98
C SER A 21 27.88 -5.71 23.28
N GLY A 22 28.27 -6.97 23.51
CA GLY A 22 27.57 -8.15 22.99
C GLY A 22 26.18 -8.31 23.63
N ALA A 23 26.08 -8.12 24.95
CA ALA A 23 24.80 -8.14 25.65
C ALA A 23 23.85 -7.03 25.15
N ARG A 24 24.37 -5.82 24.93
CA ARG A 24 23.57 -4.71 24.37
C ARG A 24 23.01 -5.04 22.99
N ALA A 25 23.85 -5.53 22.07
CA ALA A 25 23.41 -5.89 20.73
C ALA A 25 22.35 -7.01 20.75
N ALA A 26 22.50 -8.00 21.63
CA ALA A 26 21.53 -9.08 21.80
C ALA A 26 20.19 -8.59 22.36
N VAL A 27 20.22 -7.69 23.35
CA VAL A 27 19.01 -7.06 23.91
C VAL A 27 18.31 -6.22 22.85
N GLU A 28 19.05 -5.43 22.08
CA GLU A 28 18.49 -4.61 21.01
C GLU A 28 17.83 -5.47 19.93
N ALA A 29 18.47 -6.55 19.50
CA ALA A 29 17.87 -7.51 18.58
C ALA A 29 16.62 -8.20 19.16
N ALA A 30 16.61 -8.52 20.45
CA ALA A 30 15.43 -9.07 21.13
C ALA A 30 14.28 -8.06 21.20
N LEU A 31 14.56 -6.79 21.50
CA LEU A 31 13.56 -5.72 21.50
C LEU A 31 12.99 -5.49 20.10
N MET A 32 13.84 -5.50 19.07
CA MET A 32 13.39 -5.38 17.67
C MET A 32 12.50 -6.55 17.25
N ARG A 33 12.85 -7.79 17.64
CA ARG A 33 11.99 -8.97 17.43
C ARG A 33 10.67 -8.86 18.16
N ALA A 34 10.68 -8.48 19.44
CA ALA A 34 9.46 -8.29 20.23
C ALA A 34 8.56 -7.19 19.64
N ALA A 35 9.16 -6.10 19.12
CA ALA A 35 8.43 -5.05 18.43
C ALA A 35 7.80 -5.56 17.12
N ALA A 36 8.52 -6.38 16.36
CA ALA A 36 8.00 -7.01 15.14
C ALA A 36 6.87 -8.00 15.45
N GLU A 37 7.04 -8.87 16.44
CA GLU A 37 6.00 -9.82 16.89
C GLU A 37 4.74 -9.09 17.38
N ALA A 38 4.90 -8.03 18.18
CA ALA A 38 3.79 -7.18 18.59
C ALA A 38 3.09 -6.52 17.39
N ALA A 39 3.86 -6.08 16.38
CA ALA A 39 3.30 -5.53 15.15
C ALA A 39 2.51 -6.59 14.37
N GLU A 40 2.98 -7.84 14.28
CA GLU A 40 2.28 -8.94 13.60
C GLU A 40 0.97 -9.33 14.31
N VAL A 41 0.89 -9.19 15.63
CA VAL A 41 -0.38 -9.39 16.37
C VAL A 41 -1.36 -8.23 16.14
N VAL A 42 -0.86 -7.00 16.09
CA VAL A 42 -1.71 -5.79 16.01
C VAL A 42 -2.14 -5.49 14.56
N ARG A 43 -1.32 -5.83 13.56
CA ARG A 43 -1.56 -5.53 12.15
C ARG A 43 -2.89 -6.10 11.64
N PRO A 44 -3.27 -7.37 11.87
CA PRO A 44 -4.57 -7.91 11.45
C PRO A 44 -5.76 -7.15 12.08
N LEU A 45 -5.63 -6.74 13.34
CA LEU A 45 -6.67 -5.96 14.03
C LEU A 45 -6.82 -4.57 13.43
N MET A 46 -5.70 -3.95 13.05
CA MET A 46 -5.70 -2.65 12.36
C MET A 46 -6.25 -2.75 10.94
N ILE A 47 -5.96 -3.82 10.22
CA ILE A 47 -6.54 -4.11 8.89
C ILE A 47 -8.05 -4.24 9.02
N ALA A 48 -8.55 -5.13 9.89
CA ALA A 48 -9.99 -5.35 10.09
C ALA A 48 -10.73 -4.06 10.49
N ARG A 49 -10.08 -3.21 11.30
CA ARG A 49 -10.65 -1.89 11.65
C ARG A 49 -10.70 -0.95 10.44
N ALA A 50 -9.64 -0.91 9.64
CA ALA A 50 -9.58 -0.06 8.46
C ALA A 50 -10.57 -0.50 7.38
N GLU A 51 -10.77 -1.81 7.18
CA GLU A 51 -11.80 -2.38 6.28
C GLU A 51 -13.20 -1.91 6.69
N ARG A 52 -13.57 -2.02 7.97
CA ARG A 52 -14.86 -1.54 8.45
C ARG A 52 -15.07 -0.04 8.24
N LEU A 53 -14.02 0.76 8.43
CA LEU A 53 -14.08 2.20 8.18
C LEU A 53 -14.24 2.51 6.69
N TRP A 54 -13.60 1.72 5.83
CA TRP A 54 -13.73 1.83 4.39
C TRP A 54 -15.15 1.50 3.92
N GLU A 55 -15.69 0.36 4.35
CA GLU A 55 -17.07 -0.06 4.07
C GLU A 55 -18.09 0.98 4.57
N HIS A 56 -17.89 1.50 5.78
CA HIS A 56 -18.77 2.54 6.34
C HIS A 56 -18.72 3.83 5.52
N GLY A 57 -17.52 4.33 5.19
CA GLY A 57 -17.35 5.52 4.38
C GLY A 57 -18.00 5.36 3.00
N LEU A 58 -17.83 4.18 2.39
CA LEU A 58 -18.44 3.85 1.10
C LEU A 58 -19.97 3.82 1.19
N GLY A 59 -20.53 3.22 2.25
CA GLY A 59 -21.98 3.22 2.51
C GLY A 59 -22.54 4.63 2.62
N VAL A 60 -21.94 5.48 3.48
CA VAL A 60 -22.37 6.89 3.65
C VAL A 60 -22.25 7.67 2.35
N MET A 61 -21.21 7.43 1.57
CA MET A 61 -21.01 8.07 0.27
C MET A 61 -22.13 7.70 -0.72
N LEU A 62 -22.49 6.42 -0.80
CA LEU A 62 -23.53 5.93 -1.69
C LEU A 62 -24.93 6.40 -1.27
N GLU A 63 -25.21 6.44 0.03
CA GLU A 63 -26.44 7.05 0.57
C GLU A 63 -26.54 8.52 0.20
N GLY A 64 -25.49 9.32 0.42
CA GLY A 64 -25.47 10.73 0.03
C GLY A 64 -25.68 10.93 -1.47
N ARG A 65 -25.11 10.06 -2.30
CA ARG A 65 -25.35 10.09 -3.76
C ARG A 65 -26.83 9.83 -4.09
N ASN A 66 -27.45 8.84 -3.46
CA ASN A 66 -28.84 8.46 -3.73
C ASN A 66 -29.81 9.55 -3.25
N ASP A 67 -29.50 10.21 -2.13
CA ASP A 67 -30.31 11.27 -1.54
C ASP A 67 -30.09 12.64 -2.21
N GLY A 68 -29.08 12.77 -3.10
CA GLY A 68 -28.65 14.06 -3.65
C GLY A 68 -27.94 14.97 -2.64
N ASP A 69 -27.55 14.43 -1.49
CA ASP A 69 -26.82 15.14 -0.43
C ASP A 69 -25.31 15.08 -0.71
N MET A 70 -24.81 16.13 -1.35
CA MET A 70 -23.40 16.28 -1.70
C MET A 70 -22.47 16.44 -0.49
N GLU A 71 -22.97 16.94 0.65
CA GLU A 71 -22.18 17.06 1.87
C GLU A 71 -21.94 15.69 2.49
N ARG A 72 -23.00 14.88 2.60
CA ARG A 72 -22.91 13.49 3.06
C ARG A 72 -22.05 12.64 2.14
N TYR A 73 -22.21 12.80 0.82
CA TYR A 73 -21.35 12.16 -0.18
C TYR A 73 -19.87 12.45 0.09
N SER A 74 -19.51 13.74 0.21
CA SER A 74 -18.13 14.19 0.38
C SER A 74 -17.53 13.71 1.69
N LYS A 75 -18.31 13.70 2.78
CA LYS A 75 -17.90 13.15 4.07
C LYS A 75 -17.63 11.65 4.00
N GLY A 76 -18.52 10.88 3.36
CA GLY A 76 -18.35 9.44 3.15
C GLY A 76 -17.09 9.12 2.34
N ALA A 77 -16.92 9.80 1.21
CA ALA A 77 -15.75 9.68 0.35
C ALA A 77 -14.44 9.95 1.12
N ALA A 78 -14.38 11.02 1.91
CA ALA A 78 -13.20 11.35 2.70
C ALA A 78 -12.89 10.35 3.83
N VAL A 79 -13.90 9.64 4.35
CA VAL A 79 -13.70 8.55 5.32
C VAL A 79 -13.15 7.31 4.60
N ALA A 80 -13.76 6.93 3.48
CA ALA A 80 -13.33 5.78 2.68
C ALA A 80 -11.89 5.95 2.18
N ASP A 81 -11.55 7.12 1.64
CA ASP A 81 -10.20 7.41 1.12
C ASP A 81 -9.13 7.32 2.21
N ARG A 82 -9.39 7.91 3.39
CA ARG A 82 -8.47 7.80 4.55
C ARG A 82 -8.34 6.37 5.08
N ALA A 83 -9.38 5.55 4.95
CA ALA A 83 -9.33 4.15 5.33
C ALA A 83 -8.51 3.33 4.31
N LEU A 84 -8.72 3.59 3.01
CA LEU A 84 -7.95 2.96 1.93
C LEU A 84 -6.46 3.29 2.03
N ALA A 85 -6.10 4.56 2.25
CA ALA A 85 -4.71 4.96 2.45
C ALA A 85 -4.04 4.23 3.64
N ARG A 86 -4.80 3.92 4.70
CA ARG A 86 -4.30 3.11 5.82
C ARG A 86 -4.14 1.65 5.45
N LEU A 87 -5.08 1.07 4.70
CA LEU A 87 -4.96 -0.29 4.19
C LEU A 87 -3.72 -0.45 3.32
N MET A 88 -3.48 0.50 2.40
CA MET A 88 -2.28 0.50 1.57
C MET A 88 -1.00 0.45 2.42
N LYS A 89 -0.91 1.27 3.47
CA LYS A 89 0.23 1.26 4.41
C LYS A 89 0.38 -0.06 5.16
N LEU A 90 -0.71 -0.60 5.68
CA LEU A 90 -0.70 -1.85 6.46
C LEU A 90 -0.29 -3.06 5.61
N HIS A 91 -0.64 -3.04 4.33
CA HIS A 91 -0.25 -4.04 3.33
C HIS A 91 1.09 -3.75 2.62
N GLY A 92 1.76 -2.63 2.91
CA GLY A 92 3.02 -2.26 2.26
C GLY A 92 2.87 -1.86 0.78
N LEU A 93 1.68 -1.42 0.38
CA LEU A 93 1.36 -0.97 -0.99
C LEU A 93 1.56 0.54 -1.18
N ASP A 94 1.88 1.30 -0.12
CA ASP A 94 2.13 2.75 -0.20
C ASP A 94 3.55 3.09 -0.68
N THR A 95 4.47 2.14 -0.54
CA THR A 95 5.83 2.17 -1.07
C THR A 95 6.07 0.85 -1.78
N PRO A 96 5.55 0.67 -3.01
CA PRO A 96 5.80 -0.53 -3.78
C PRO A 96 7.29 -0.64 -4.06
N ASP A 97 7.99 -1.43 -3.25
CA ASP A 97 9.36 -1.92 -3.50
C ASP A 97 9.29 -3.01 -4.58
N VAL A 98 8.58 -2.71 -5.66
CA VAL A 98 8.58 -3.52 -6.86
C VAL A 98 9.89 -3.20 -7.55
N ALA A 99 10.96 -3.83 -7.09
CA ALA A 99 12.09 -4.11 -7.95
C ALA A 99 11.55 -4.97 -9.09
N LEU A 100 11.08 -4.32 -10.15
CA LEU A 100 10.83 -4.94 -11.44
C LEU A 100 12.18 -5.50 -11.89
N HIS A 101 12.47 -6.74 -11.49
CA HIS A 101 13.43 -7.55 -12.20
C HIS A 101 12.82 -7.82 -13.57
N VAL A 102 13.05 -6.90 -14.50
CA VAL A 102 12.89 -7.13 -15.93
C VAL A 102 13.96 -8.15 -16.31
N GLY A 103 13.74 -9.40 -15.92
CA GLY A 103 14.46 -10.58 -16.38
C GLY A 103 13.97 -11.05 -17.74
N ALA A 104 13.23 -10.20 -18.46
CA ALA A 104 12.91 -10.38 -19.85
C ALA A 104 14.14 -9.94 -20.66
N GLY A 105 14.93 -10.89 -21.14
CA GLY A 105 15.83 -10.61 -22.25
C GLY A 105 15.01 -9.96 -23.37
N ALA A 106 15.58 -9.02 -24.12
CA ALA A 106 14.85 -8.16 -25.07
C ALA A 106 13.85 -8.88 -26.01
N GLY A 107 13.97 -10.20 -26.22
CA GLY A 107 13.00 -11.02 -26.95
C GLY A 107 11.67 -11.30 -26.23
N ASP A 108 11.64 -11.34 -24.90
CA ASP A 108 10.42 -11.65 -24.14
C ASP A 108 9.43 -10.47 -24.12
N LEU A 109 9.94 -9.23 -24.16
CA LEU A 109 9.10 -8.03 -24.22
C LEU A 109 8.46 -7.86 -25.61
N GLU A 110 9.21 -8.12 -26.68
CA GLU A 110 8.68 -8.17 -28.06
C GLU A 110 7.62 -9.25 -28.21
N ARG A 111 7.85 -10.43 -27.61
CA ARG A 111 6.87 -11.51 -27.59
C ARG A 111 5.62 -11.14 -26.80
N LEU A 112 5.76 -10.57 -25.60
CA LEU A 112 4.62 -10.15 -24.78
C LEU A 112 3.80 -9.05 -25.47
N LYS A 113 4.47 -8.12 -26.16
CA LYS A 113 3.84 -7.09 -26.99
C LYS A 113 3.06 -7.72 -28.16
N ALA A 114 3.63 -8.69 -28.84
CA ALA A 114 2.96 -9.40 -29.93
C ALA A 114 1.73 -10.18 -29.42
N ASP A 115 1.86 -10.90 -28.30
CA ASP A 115 0.77 -11.66 -27.69
C ASP A 115 -0.37 -10.74 -27.22
N PHE A 116 -0.04 -9.58 -26.63
CA PHE A 116 -1.02 -8.58 -26.20
C PHE A 116 -1.77 -7.94 -27.39
N LEU A 117 -1.06 -7.57 -28.46
CA LEU A 117 -1.69 -7.04 -29.67
C LEU A 117 -2.61 -8.08 -30.32
N LEU A 118 -2.21 -9.36 -30.35
CA LEU A 118 -3.02 -10.44 -30.89
C LEU A 118 -4.34 -10.56 -30.12
N GLU A 119 -4.30 -10.51 -28.79
CA GLU A 119 -5.49 -10.53 -27.94
C GLU A 119 -6.35 -9.26 -28.10
N ILE A 120 -5.76 -8.07 -28.31
CA ILE A 120 -6.53 -6.88 -28.69
C ILE A 120 -7.24 -7.08 -30.02
N THR A 121 -6.59 -7.63 -31.04
CA THR A 121 -7.28 -7.92 -32.33
C THR A 121 -8.34 -8.99 -32.21
N ARG A 122 -8.16 -9.99 -31.34
CA ARG A 122 -9.20 -11.01 -31.06
C ARG A 122 -10.39 -10.45 -30.30
N ALA A 123 -10.14 -9.58 -29.32
CA ALA A 123 -11.16 -8.87 -28.57
C ALA A 123 -11.82 -7.76 -29.42
N GLY A 124 -11.09 -7.22 -30.40
CA GLY A 124 -11.42 -6.08 -31.25
C GLY A 124 -12.32 -6.38 -32.44
N GLY A 125 -13.10 -7.46 -32.42
CA GLY A 125 -14.20 -7.69 -33.35
C GLY A 125 -15.37 -6.69 -33.21
N GLY A 126 -15.18 -5.53 -32.57
CA GLY A 126 -16.26 -4.58 -32.32
C GLY A 126 -15.92 -3.31 -31.56
N VAL A 127 -14.73 -2.71 -31.75
CA VAL A 127 -14.49 -1.35 -31.25
C VAL A 127 -14.45 -0.39 -32.43
N VAL A 128 -15.55 0.35 -32.55
CA VAL A 128 -15.81 1.40 -33.52
C VAL A 128 -14.77 2.51 -33.37
N ASP A 129 -14.29 3.02 -34.51
CA ASP A 129 -13.40 4.18 -34.65
C ASP A 129 -13.76 5.30 -33.68
N ALA A 130 -12.91 5.53 -32.68
CA ALA A 130 -12.94 6.77 -31.93
C ALA A 130 -12.17 7.80 -32.76
N GLU A 131 -12.91 8.61 -33.50
CA GLU A 131 -12.39 9.75 -34.25
C GLU A 131 -11.60 10.67 -33.31
N LEU A 132 -10.31 10.85 -33.61
CA LEU A 132 -9.39 11.67 -32.84
C LEU A 132 -9.73 13.15 -33.10
N VAL A 133 -10.42 13.82 -32.17
CA VAL A 133 -10.63 15.26 -32.27
C VAL A 133 -9.33 15.98 -31.92
N GLU A 134 -8.63 16.49 -32.94
CA GLU A 134 -7.49 17.38 -32.70
C GLU A 134 -7.98 18.72 -32.11
N PRO A 135 -7.26 19.28 -31.13
CA PRO A 135 -7.60 20.57 -30.55
C PRO A 135 -7.39 21.66 -31.62
N GLY A 136 -8.48 22.28 -32.06
CA GLY A 136 -8.47 23.37 -33.03
C GLY A 136 -7.56 24.52 -32.59
N GLY A 137 -6.40 24.59 -33.22
CA GLY A 137 -5.56 25.78 -33.24
C GLY A 137 -5.94 26.60 -34.46
N ASP A 138 -6.78 27.62 -34.27
CA ASP A 138 -6.82 28.76 -35.18
C ASP A 138 -6.25 29.97 -34.46
N GLY A 139 -4.99 30.24 -34.80
CA GLY A 139 -4.35 31.51 -34.57
C GLY A 139 -4.90 32.60 -35.49
N CYS A 140 -4.65 33.82 -35.06
CA CYS A 140 -4.65 35.06 -35.82
C CYS A 140 -4.38 34.93 -37.33
N THR A 141 -5.12 35.68 -38.15
CA THR A 141 -4.56 36.70 -39.07
C THR A 141 -5.68 37.58 -39.66
N GLU A 142 -5.46 38.89 -39.49
CA GLU A 142 -5.85 40.07 -40.30
C GLU A 142 -7.29 40.27 -40.80
#